data_AF-A0A7J8YME5-F1
#
_entry.id   AF-A0A7J8YME5-F1
#
_cell.length_a   1.000
_cell.length_b   1.000
_cell.length_c   1.000
_cell.angle_alpha   90.00
_cell.angle_beta   90.00
_cell.angle_gamma   90.00
#
_symmetry.space_group_name_H-M   'P 1'
#
loop_
_entity.id
_entity.type
_entity.pdbx_description
1 polymer ?
#
loop_
_entity_poly.entity_id
_entity_poly.type
_entity_poly.pdbx_seq_one_letter_code
_entity_poly.pdbx_strand_id
1 'polypeptide(L)'
;MKFAVKAWSNGGARAGILHLGTSTIHTPSLLLSTRKGLPHFISPDLLSCLPSPESHLLHIKPVEYMEMISSTRPELWATLADEVPAWVSDKRNKTSVDRTIKWLDECISLSPASGAVFGAIVGGSSLEERRRCAQEVATRNVSGISMNKTFVCAIKS
;
A
#
# COMPACT_ATOMS: atom_id res chain seq x y z
N MET A 1 5.59 -14.00 -4.49
CA MET A 1 4.24 -13.76 -5.05
C MET A 1 4.26 -14.07 -6.53
N LYS A 2 3.19 -14.65 -7.09
CA LYS A 2 3.08 -14.90 -8.53
C LYS A 2 1.66 -14.63 -9.02
N PHE A 3 1.52 -13.97 -10.16
CA PHE A 3 0.23 -13.76 -10.81
C PHE A 3 0.14 -14.52 -12.12
N ALA A 4 -0.89 -15.34 -12.25
CA ALA A 4 -1.18 -16.10 -13.46
C ALA A 4 -2.45 -15.55 -14.11
N VAL A 5 -2.30 -14.91 -15.28
CA VAL A 5 -3.44 -14.44 -16.07
C VAL A 5 -4.18 -15.64 -16.66
N LYS A 6 -5.51 -15.65 -16.50
CA LYS A 6 -6.42 -16.68 -17.04
C LYS A 6 -7.29 -16.15 -18.17
N ALA A 7 -7.65 -14.86 -18.13
CA ALA A 7 -8.39 -14.19 -19.19
C ALA A 7 -8.02 -12.70 -19.22
N TRP A 8 -8.16 -12.07 -20.38
CA TRP A 8 -8.03 -10.63 -20.56
C TRP A 8 -9.11 -10.10 -21.50
N SER A 9 -9.36 -8.79 -21.44
CA SER A 9 -10.25 -8.08 -22.36
C SER A 9 -9.50 -7.02 -23.15
N ASN A 10 -10.05 -6.59 -24.29
CA ASN A 10 -9.52 -5.48 -25.07
C ASN A 10 -9.54 -4.14 -24.32
N GLY A 11 -10.32 -4.03 -23.23
CA GLY A 11 -10.37 -2.87 -22.34
C GLY A 11 -9.30 -2.87 -21.23
N GLY A 12 -8.33 -3.80 -21.26
CA GLY A 12 -7.24 -3.86 -20.29
C GLY A 12 -7.58 -4.58 -18.97
N ALA A 13 -8.81 -5.04 -18.78
CA ALA A 13 -9.18 -5.87 -17.63
C ALA A 13 -8.53 -7.26 -17.73
N ARG A 14 -8.06 -7.78 -16.59
CA ARG A 14 -7.42 -9.10 -16.48
C ARG A 14 -8.08 -9.88 -15.35
N ALA A 15 -8.34 -11.16 -15.58
CA ALA A 15 -8.75 -12.13 -14.58
C ALA A 15 -7.69 -13.21 -14.45
N GLY A 16 -7.48 -13.71 -13.24
CA GLY A 16 -6.31 -14.54 -12.95
C GLY A 16 -6.29 -15.09 -11.54
N ILE A 17 -5.18 -15.73 -11.20
CA ILE A 17 -4.93 -16.29 -9.88
C ILE A 17 -3.65 -15.65 -9.32
N LEU A 18 -3.78 -15.13 -8.11
CA LEU A 18 -2.72 -14.54 -7.33
C LEU A 18 -2.26 -15.53 -6.26
N HIS A 19 -1.03 -16.00 -6.38
CA HIS A 19 -0.39 -16.92 -5.45
C HIS A 19 0.41 -16.11 -4.41
N LEU A 20 -0.01 -16.19 -3.15
CA LEU A 20 0.56 -15.49 -1.99
C LEU A 20 0.99 -16.52 -0.95
N GLY A 21 2.28 -16.86 -0.90
CA GLY A 21 2.78 -17.87 0.05
C GLY A 21 2.01 -19.19 -0.10
N THR A 22 1.21 -19.53 0.92
CA THR A 22 0.36 -20.73 0.96
C THR A 22 -1.06 -20.53 0.41
N SER A 23 -1.47 -19.28 0.23
CA SER A 23 -2.82 -18.89 -0.17
C SER A 23 -2.93 -18.60 -1.67
N THR A 24 -4.14 -18.73 -2.22
CA THR A 24 -4.45 -18.32 -3.58
C THR A 24 -5.70 -17.45 -3.62
N ILE A 25 -5.68 -16.40 -4.43
CA ILE A 25 -6.77 -15.43 -4.57
C ILE A 25 -7.14 -15.30 -6.05
N HIS A 26 -8.41 -15.48 -6.38
CA HIS A 26 -8.91 -15.23 -7.74
C HIS A 26 -9.07 -13.72 -7.96
N THR A 27 -8.51 -13.17 -9.03
CA THR A 27 -8.71 -11.76 -9.41
C THR A 27 -9.72 -11.68 -10.55
N PRO A 28 -10.69 -10.74 -10.53
CA PRO A 28 -10.93 -9.76 -9.47
C PRO A 28 -11.51 -10.40 -8.20
N SER A 29 -11.01 -9.97 -7.04
CA SER A 29 -11.54 -10.34 -5.71
C SER A 29 -11.84 -9.09 -4.90
N LEU A 30 -12.93 -9.13 -4.14
CA LEU A 30 -13.17 -8.18 -3.07
C LEU A 30 -12.58 -8.74 -1.77
N LEU A 31 -11.58 -8.06 -1.21
CA LEU A 31 -11.04 -8.41 0.10
C LEU A 31 -11.94 -7.81 1.19
N LEU A 32 -12.48 -8.67 2.07
CA LEU A 32 -13.30 -8.22 3.18
C LEU A 32 -12.42 -7.58 4.25
N SER A 33 -12.68 -6.32 4.56
CA SER A 33 -12.10 -5.67 5.74
C SER A 33 -12.80 -6.23 6.98
N THR A 34 -12.09 -7.08 7.74
CA THR A 34 -12.60 -7.51 9.04
C THR A 34 -12.31 -6.41 10.05
N ARG A 35 -13.30 -6.01 10.85
CA ARG A 35 -13.17 -5.00 11.92
C ARG A 35 -12.13 -5.35 13.00
N LYS A 36 -11.42 -6.48 12.88
CA LYS A 36 -10.38 -6.97 13.79
C LYS A 36 -9.00 -7.14 13.13
N GLY A 37 -8.79 -6.57 11.94
CA GLY A 37 -7.50 -6.60 11.22
C GLY A 37 -7.31 -5.37 10.32
N LEU A 38 -6.99 -4.22 10.90
CA LEU A 38 -6.74 -2.96 10.18
C LEU A 38 -5.29 -2.48 10.40
N PRO A 39 -4.61 -2.03 9.33
CA PRO A 39 -4.14 -0.66 9.31
C PRO A 39 -4.88 0.10 8.21
N HIS A 40 -6.02 0.67 8.59
CA HIS A 40 -6.71 1.87 8.06
C HIS A 40 -7.92 2.08 8.98
N PHE A 41 -7.92 3.12 9.82
CA PHE A 41 -8.72 3.30 11.05
C PHE A 41 -8.25 2.46 12.25
N ILE A 42 -7.27 3.01 12.99
CA ILE A 42 -7.09 2.66 14.41
C ILE A 42 -8.35 3.19 15.13
N SER A 43 -9.17 2.29 15.65
CA SER A 43 -10.27 2.67 16.54
C SER A 43 -9.67 3.27 17.83
N PRO A 44 -10.25 4.33 18.44
CA PRO A 44 -9.65 5.01 19.59
C PRO A 44 -9.29 4.08 20.77
N ASP A 45 -9.99 2.96 20.92
CA ASP A 45 -9.71 1.90 21.89
C ASP A 45 -8.36 1.18 21.65
N LEU A 46 -7.92 1.03 20.40
CA LEU A 46 -6.64 0.39 20.05
C LEU A 46 -5.42 1.31 20.23
N LEU A 47 -5.63 2.62 20.48
CA LEU A 47 -4.56 3.54 20.88
C LEU A 47 -3.91 3.11 22.19
N SER A 48 -4.67 2.46 23.08
CA SER A 48 -4.19 1.97 24.37
C SER A 48 -3.23 0.76 24.27
N CYS A 49 -3.17 0.10 23.11
CA CYS A 49 -2.28 -1.03 22.86
C CYS A 49 -0.92 -0.61 22.29
N LEU A 50 -0.69 0.69 22.04
CA LEU A 50 0.61 1.18 21.57
C LEU A 50 1.59 1.26 22.76
N PRO A 51 2.79 0.69 22.63
CA PRO A 51 3.71 0.50 23.75
C PRO A 51 4.35 1.78 24.29
N SER A 52 4.02 2.97 23.76
CA SER A 52 4.59 4.24 24.20
C SER A 52 3.54 5.32 24.53
N PRO A 53 3.74 6.09 25.62
CA PRO A 53 2.86 7.20 26.00
C PRO A 53 2.91 8.41 25.05
N GLU A 54 3.71 8.37 23.98
CA GLU A 54 3.78 9.41 22.94
C GLU A 54 2.73 9.25 21.83
N SER A 55 1.96 8.16 21.88
CA SER A 55 0.92 7.76 20.90
C SER A 55 -0.31 8.68 20.83
N HIS A 56 -0.38 9.75 21.63
CA HIS A 56 -1.45 10.75 21.59
C HIS A 56 -1.35 11.74 20.42
N LEU A 57 -0.25 11.69 19.65
CA LEU A 57 -0.09 12.37 18.37
C LEU A 57 0.31 11.29 17.34
N LEU A 58 -0.65 10.77 16.59
CA LEU A 58 -0.51 9.69 15.59
C LEU A 58 0.52 10.02 14.49
N HIS A 59 1.80 9.97 14.82
CA HIS A 59 2.91 10.14 13.89
C HIS A 59 3.61 8.79 13.76
N ILE A 60 3.15 7.98 12.81
CA ILE A 60 3.77 6.69 12.49
C ILE A 60 4.88 6.94 11.46
N LYS A 61 6.12 6.66 11.83
CA LYS A 61 7.26 6.65 10.92
C LYS A 61 7.37 5.30 10.20
N PRO A 62 8.07 5.22 9.05
CA PRO A 62 8.31 3.95 8.38
C PRO A 62 8.91 2.87 9.29
N VAL A 63 9.82 3.22 10.20
CA VAL A 63 10.39 2.26 11.16
C VAL A 63 9.33 1.61 12.06
N GLU A 64 8.50 2.40 12.72
CA GLU A 64 7.42 1.92 13.61
C GLU A 64 6.38 1.11 12.83
N TYR A 65 6.07 1.54 11.60
CA TYR A 65 5.20 0.80 10.70
C TYR A 65 5.77 -0.58 10.34
N MET A 66 7.07 -0.63 10.00
CA MET A 66 7.72 -1.86 9.60
C MET A 66 7.91 -2.83 10.78
N GLU A 67 8.05 -2.34 12.01
CA GLU A 67 7.99 -3.16 13.23
C GLU A 67 6.62 -3.85 13.37
N MET A 68 5.53 -3.11 13.13
CA MET A 68 4.17 -3.65 13.16
C MET A 68 3.96 -4.73 12.07
N ILE A 69 4.41 -4.47 10.84
CA ILE A 69 4.35 -5.44 9.74
C ILE A 69 5.18 -6.68 10.07
N SER A 70 6.36 -6.50 10.66
CA SER A 70 7.23 -7.62 11.06
C SER A 70 6.61 -8.47 12.17
N SER A 71 5.90 -7.86 13.11
CA SER A 71 5.21 -8.56 14.20
C SER A 71 3.99 -9.36 13.70
N THR A 72 3.19 -8.76 12.83
CA THR A 72 1.95 -9.37 12.31
C THR A 72 2.19 -10.37 11.18
N ARG A 73 3.35 -10.28 10.50
CA ARG A 73 3.80 -11.16 9.41
C ARG A 73 2.73 -11.40 8.33
N PRO A 74 2.12 -10.35 7.76
CA PRO A 74 1.07 -10.51 6.76
C PRO A 74 1.63 -11.10 5.46
N GLU A 75 0.82 -11.90 4.75
CA GLU A 75 1.19 -12.42 3.41
C GLU A 75 1.27 -11.30 2.35
N LEU A 76 0.57 -10.19 2.59
CA LEU A 76 0.44 -9.03 1.70
C LEU A 76 0.34 -7.75 2.53
N TRP A 77 1.09 -6.71 2.18
CA TRP A 77 1.01 -5.40 2.83
C TRP A 77 1.36 -4.27 1.85
N ALA A 78 0.92 -3.05 2.15
CA ALA A 78 1.17 -1.87 1.32
C ALA A 78 2.01 -0.84 2.07
N THR A 79 2.92 -0.15 1.38
CA THR A 79 3.76 0.88 2.01
C THR A 79 2.96 2.09 2.47
N LEU A 80 3.48 2.82 3.46
CA LEU A 80 2.91 4.10 3.91
C LEU A 80 2.76 5.09 2.75
N ALA A 81 1.70 5.90 2.81
CA ALA A 81 1.35 6.89 1.79
C ALA A 81 0.83 8.17 2.43
N ASP A 82 1.28 9.33 1.93
CA ASP A 82 0.76 10.64 2.34
C ASP A 82 -0.41 11.01 1.44
N GLU A 83 -1.58 10.43 1.69
CA GLU A 83 -2.78 10.72 0.90
C GLU A 83 -3.29 12.13 1.16
N VAL A 84 -3.67 12.82 0.09
CA VAL A 84 -4.18 14.19 0.15
C VAL A 84 -5.59 14.29 -0.46
N PRO A 85 -6.47 15.14 0.10
CA PRO A 85 -7.76 15.44 -0.51
C PRO A 85 -7.62 15.99 -1.93
N ALA A 86 -8.68 15.85 -2.74
CA ALA A 86 -8.65 16.28 -4.15
C ALA A 86 -8.52 17.80 -4.35
N TRP A 87 -8.77 18.59 -3.31
CA TRP A 87 -8.78 20.05 -3.33
C TRP A 87 -7.49 20.69 -2.77
N VAL A 88 -6.44 19.90 -2.52
CA VAL A 88 -5.15 20.49 -2.10
C VAL A 88 -4.48 21.20 -3.28
N SER A 89 -3.58 22.14 -2.97
CA SER A 89 -2.75 22.78 -4.00
C SER A 89 -1.79 21.80 -4.66
N ASP A 90 -1.39 22.08 -5.89
CA ASP A 90 -0.40 21.28 -6.63
C ASP A 90 0.91 21.13 -5.85
N LYS A 91 1.34 22.20 -5.16
CA LYS A 91 2.51 22.17 -4.28
C LYS A 91 2.37 21.12 -3.18
N ARG A 92 1.21 21.06 -2.49
CA ARG A 92 0.97 20.08 -1.42
C ARG A 92 0.89 18.66 -1.97
N ASN A 93 0.28 18.50 -3.15
CA ASN A 93 0.17 17.21 -3.83
C ASN A 93 1.55 16.66 -4.21
N LYS A 94 2.40 17.49 -4.81
CA LYS A 94 3.79 17.14 -5.15
C LYS A 94 4.59 16.71 -3.92
N THR A 95 4.52 17.47 -2.82
CA THR A 95 5.15 17.09 -1.55
C THR A 95 4.63 15.76 -1.02
N SER A 96 3.35 15.45 -1.21
CA SER A 96 2.74 14.18 -0.80
C SER A 96 3.29 13.00 -1.59
N VAL A 97 3.44 13.15 -2.91
CA VAL A 97 4.09 12.14 -3.77
C VAL A 97 5.54 11.94 -3.37
N ASP A 98 6.31 13.03 -3.19
CA ASP A 98 7.73 12.95 -2.83
C ASP A 98 7.94 12.23 -1.49
N ARG A 99 7.07 12.53 -0.51
CA ARG A 99 7.06 11.87 0.80
C ARG A 99 6.71 10.38 0.70
N THR A 100 5.72 10.04 -0.12
CA THR A 100 5.30 8.65 -0.34
C THR A 100 6.42 7.82 -0.97
N ILE A 101 7.13 8.37 -1.96
CA ILE A 101 8.28 7.68 -2.59
C ILE A 101 9.41 7.49 -1.57
N LYS A 102 9.70 8.52 -0.76
CA LYS A 102 10.69 8.41 0.32
C LYS A 102 10.32 7.30 1.31
N TRP A 103 9.07 7.25 1.74
CA TRP A 103 8.59 6.20 2.66
C TRP A 103 8.62 4.81 2.03
N LEU A 104 8.34 4.69 0.74
CA LEU A 104 8.50 3.43 0.00
C LEU A 104 9.96 2.95 0.07
N ASP A 105 10.92 3.82 -0.21
CA ASP A 105 12.35 3.49 -0.19
C ASP A 105 12.79 3.09 1.23
N GLU A 106 12.33 3.80 2.26
CA GLU A 106 12.58 3.44 3.67
C GLU A 106 11.95 2.08 4.03
N CYS A 107 10.69 1.83 3.67
CA CYS A 107 10.01 0.56 3.96
C CYS A 107 10.70 -0.63 3.26
N ILE A 108 11.17 -0.46 2.02
CA ILE A 108 11.92 -1.49 1.30
C ILE A 108 13.27 -1.75 1.98
N SER A 109 13.96 -0.69 2.43
CA SER A 109 15.26 -0.82 3.12
C SER A 109 15.13 -1.59 4.45
N LEU A 110 13.99 -1.45 5.11
CA LEU A 110 13.66 -2.10 6.38
C LEU A 110 12.93 -3.45 6.20
N SER A 111 12.58 -3.81 4.95
CA SER A 111 11.61 -4.87 4.68
C SER A 111 11.98 -6.17 5.38
N PRO A 112 11.06 -6.78 6.16
CA PRO A 112 11.26 -8.12 6.67
C PRO A 112 11.32 -9.11 5.50
N ALA A 113 11.95 -10.26 5.73
CA ALA A 113 12.12 -11.30 4.71
C ALA A 113 10.79 -11.95 4.23
N SER A 114 9.63 -11.52 4.73
CA SER A 114 8.34 -12.20 4.53
C SER A 114 7.23 -11.24 4.13
N GLY A 115 6.37 -11.68 3.19
CA GLY A 115 5.20 -10.95 2.71
C GLY A 115 5.44 -10.23 1.38
N ALA A 116 4.38 -10.10 0.57
CA ALA A 116 4.42 -9.38 -0.70
C ALA A 116 4.20 -7.87 -0.47
N VAL A 117 5.15 -7.06 -0.94
CA VAL A 117 5.14 -5.60 -0.77
C VAL A 117 4.39 -4.92 -1.90
N PHE A 118 3.45 -4.05 -1.56
CA PHE A 118 2.70 -3.22 -2.50
C PHE A 118 3.08 -1.75 -2.34
N GLY A 119 3.50 -1.12 -3.42
CA GLY A 119 3.72 0.32 -3.42
C GLY A 119 2.39 1.08 -3.53
N ALA A 120 2.18 2.09 -2.69
CA ALA A 120 1.02 2.96 -2.79
C ALA A 120 1.22 4.04 -3.86
N ILE A 121 0.18 4.28 -4.68
CA ILE A 121 0.16 5.35 -5.67
C ILE A 121 -0.72 6.50 -5.15
N VAL A 122 -0.10 7.67 -4.98
CA VAL A 122 -0.76 8.94 -4.63
C VAL A 122 -0.69 9.93 -5.81
N GLY A 123 -1.16 11.16 -5.61
CA GLY A 123 -1.19 12.20 -6.64
C GLY A 123 -2.55 12.89 -6.81
N GLY A 124 -3.52 12.58 -5.95
CA GLY A 124 -4.81 13.26 -5.89
C GLY A 124 -5.57 13.24 -7.23
N SER A 125 -6.06 14.40 -7.66
CA SER A 125 -6.74 14.60 -8.94
C SER A 125 -5.79 14.80 -10.12
N SER A 126 -4.50 15.10 -9.87
CA SER A 126 -3.50 15.31 -10.92
C SER A 126 -3.13 14.01 -11.61
N LEU A 127 -3.34 13.95 -12.93
CA LEU A 127 -2.93 12.80 -13.74
C LEU A 127 -1.40 12.70 -13.84
N GLU A 128 -0.72 13.85 -13.93
CA GLU A 128 0.74 13.93 -14.00
C GLU A 128 1.39 13.37 -12.74
N GLU A 129 0.94 13.80 -11.57
CA GLU A 129 1.48 13.33 -10.29
C GLU A 129 1.18 11.85 -10.03
N ARG A 130 -0.02 11.37 -10.43
CA ARG A 130 -0.33 9.92 -10.37
C ARG A 130 0.57 9.11 -11.29
N ARG A 131 0.84 9.59 -12.51
CA ARG A 131 1.75 8.94 -13.46
C ARG A 131 3.18 8.92 -12.94
N ARG A 132 3.65 10.05 -12.41
CA ARG A 132 4.99 10.17 -11.80
C ARG A 132 5.16 9.22 -10.63
N CYS A 133 4.21 9.21 -9.70
CA CYS A 133 4.21 8.29 -8.57
C CYS A 133 4.22 6.82 -9.03
N ALA A 134 3.36 6.46 -9.99
CA ALA A 134 3.30 5.11 -10.55
C ALA A 134 4.63 4.68 -11.21
N GLN A 135 5.28 5.57 -11.97
CA GLN A 135 6.57 5.31 -12.61
C GLN A 135 7.67 5.08 -11.58
N GLU A 136 7.75 5.94 -10.56
CA GLU A 136 8.72 5.79 -9.48
C GLU A 136 8.51 4.47 -8.73
N VAL A 137 7.28 4.18 -8.29
CA VAL A 137 6.93 2.93 -7.62
C VAL A 137 7.26 1.72 -8.49
N ALA A 138 7.00 1.79 -9.80
CA ALA A 138 7.29 0.73 -10.75
C ALA A 138 8.79 0.52 -11.02
N THR A 139 9.69 1.38 -10.57
CA THR A 139 11.14 1.10 -10.61
C THR A 139 11.65 0.37 -9.36
N ARG A 140 10.88 0.39 -8.27
CA ARG A 140 11.25 -0.26 -7.00
C ARG A 140 10.92 -1.76 -7.01
N ASN A 141 11.54 -2.49 -6.07
CA ASN A 141 11.33 -3.92 -5.83
C ASN A 141 10.01 -4.18 -5.08
N VAL A 142 8.88 -3.83 -5.70
CA VAL A 142 7.53 -4.12 -5.20
C VAL A 142 6.89 -5.25 -6.00
N SER A 143 6.05 -6.04 -5.34
CA SER A 143 5.30 -7.13 -5.95
C SER A 143 4.02 -6.66 -6.67
N GLY A 144 3.58 -5.43 -6.39
CA GLY A 144 2.46 -4.79 -7.06
C GLY A 144 2.22 -3.37 -6.57
N ILE A 145 1.14 -2.77 -7.05
CA ILE A 145 0.75 -1.41 -6.73
C ILE A 145 -0.67 -1.37 -6.17
N SER A 146 -0.90 -0.45 -5.24
CA SER A 146 -2.19 -0.19 -4.60
C SER A 146 -2.64 1.25 -4.85
N MET A 147 -3.95 1.44 -5.01
CA MET A 147 -4.59 2.76 -5.11
C MET A 147 -5.60 2.90 -3.97
N ASN A 148 -5.48 3.93 -3.13
CA ASN A 148 -6.19 3.97 -1.84
C ASN A 148 -7.69 4.29 -1.89
N LYS A 149 -8.30 4.58 -3.06
CA LYS A 149 -9.76 4.83 -3.14
C LYS A 149 -10.59 3.61 -3.52
N THR A 150 -9.94 2.54 -3.97
CA THR A 150 -10.51 1.22 -4.25
C THR A 150 -9.28 0.35 -4.30
N PHE A 151 -9.14 -0.68 -3.45
CA PHE A 151 -8.02 -1.63 -3.51
C PHE A 151 -7.98 -2.29 -4.90
N VAL A 152 -7.42 -1.59 -5.88
CA VAL A 152 -7.15 -2.06 -7.22
C VAL A 152 -5.68 -2.47 -7.15
N CYS A 153 -5.50 -3.75 -6.88
CA CYS A 153 -4.23 -4.42 -6.95
C CYS A 153 -3.87 -4.54 -8.43
N ALA A 154 -2.95 -3.70 -8.92
CA ALA A 154 -2.33 -3.93 -10.22
C ALA A 154 -1.00 -4.63 -9.99
N ILE A 155 -0.85 -5.79 -10.62
CA ILE A 155 0.32 -6.63 -10.43
C ILE A 155 1.36 -6.25 -11.47
N LYS A 156 2.56 -5.97 -10.98
CA LYS A 156 3.72 -5.64 -11.82
C LYS A 156 4.14 -6.91 -12.57
N SER A 157 4.14 -6.82 -13.90
CA SER A 157 4.50 -7.92 -14.81
C SER A 157 5.98 -7.84 -15.14
#